data_AF-A0A6A5ZKW3-F1
#
_entry.id   AF-A0A6A5ZKW3-F1
#
_cell.length_a   1.000
_cell.length_b   1.000
_cell.length_c   1.000
_cell.angle_alpha   90.00
_cell.angle_beta   90.00
_cell.angle_gamma   90.00
#
_symmetry.space_group_name_H-M   'P 1'
#
loop_
_entity.id
_entity.type
_entity.pdbx_description
1 polymer ?
#
loop_
_entity_poly.entity_id
_entity_poly.type
_entity_poly.pdbx_seq_one_letter_code
_entity_poly.pdbx_strand_id
1 'polypeptide(L)'
;MRSSIVLATVLPAAFTYAIPAVVPWTSAKDNKVACNATETGYISFVTPGGPSNGTQLAVDSCKALDPCLYPEDLHPTGSPDDIVCPMTLDRSLNKAKSGSMHITALYGGNKRSKNITIDLFPPANPTGQETYRKADCEGYLSQLFSLQKDKGGCADKTQDAHMGQLTVGTGSTLSGAVFKASLIDSAT
;
A
#
# COMPACT_ATOMS: atom_id res chain seq x y z
N MET A 1 -9.60 -74.92 15.24
CA MET A 1 -10.12 -73.72 14.55
C MET A 1 -9.44 -72.51 15.19
N ARG A 2 -8.53 -71.82 14.49
CA ARG A 2 -7.79 -70.66 15.00
C ARG A 2 -8.42 -69.40 14.42
N SER A 3 -9.07 -68.60 15.27
CA SER A 3 -9.60 -67.29 14.89
C SER A 3 -8.52 -66.22 15.04
N SER A 4 -8.18 -65.56 13.94
CA SER A 4 -7.31 -64.38 13.94
C SER A 4 -8.18 -63.13 13.99
N ILE A 5 -7.98 -62.29 15.02
CA ILE A 5 -8.59 -60.97 15.14
C ILE A 5 -7.67 -59.98 14.45
N VAL A 6 -8.17 -59.28 13.42
CA VAL A 6 -7.46 -58.21 12.74
C VAL A 6 -7.82 -56.88 13.42
N LEU A 7 -6.84 -56.27 14.09
CA LEU A 7 -6.95 -54.92 14.63
C LEU A 7 -6.77 -53.91 13.47
N ALA A 8 -7.84 -53.17 13.14
CA ALA A 8 -7.78 -52.07 12.19
C ALA A 8 -7.40 -50.78 12.94
N THR A 9 -6.18 -50.28 12.72
CA THR A 9 -5.72 -48.98 13.19
C THR A 9 -6.26 -47.87 12.30
N VAL A 10 -7.13 -47.02 12.85
CA VAL A 10 -7.60 -45.80 12.19
C VAL A 10 -6.55 -44.70 12.42
N LEU A 11 -5.77 -44.37 11.39
CA LEU A 11 -4.87 -43.21 11.45
C LEU A 11 -5.66 -41.90 11.25
N PRO A 12 -5.47 -40.88 12.10
CA PRO A 12 -6.09 -39.58 11.90
C PRO A 12 -5.50 -38.93 10.63
N ALA A 13 -6.38 -38.51 9.71
CA ALA A 13 -5.99 -37.74 8.54
C ALA A 13 -5.36 -36.42 9.00
N ALA A 14 -4.09 -36.22 8.68
CA ALA A 14 -3.40 -34.96 8.91
C ALA A 14 -4.10 -33.87 8.07
N PHE A 15 -4.72 -32.90 8.73
CA PHE A 15 -5.15 -31.67 8.07
C PHE A 15 -3.91 -30.87 7.70
N THR A 16 -3.43 -31.05 6.47
CA THR A 16 -2.48 -30.15 5.84
C THR A 16 -3.20 -28.84 5.54
N TYR A 17 -3.03 -27.85 6.40
CA TYR A 17 -3.35 -26.46 6.05
C TYR A 17 -2.43 -26.07 4.89
N ALA A 18 -2.98 -25.99 3.68
CA ALA A 18 -2.25 -25.45 2.54
C ALA A 18 -1.94 -23.98 2.85
N ILE A 19 -0.66 -23.69 3.09
CA ILE A 19 -0.19 -22.31 3.20
C ILE A 19 -0.45 -21.69 1.81
N PRO A 20 -1.30 -20.68 1.68
CA PRO A 20 -1.55 -20.06 0.38
C PRO A 20 -0.22 -19.54 -0.17
N ALA A 21 0.10 -19.93 -1.41
CA ALA A 21 1.33 -19.51 -2.05
C ALA A 21 1.38 -17.97 -2.12
N VAL A 22 2.52 -17.38 -1.77
CA VAL A 22 2.76 -15.94 -1.92
C VAL A 22 2.74 -15.64 -3.42
N VAL A 23 1.65 -15.04 -3.90
CA VAL A 23 1.56 -14.57 -5.28
C VAL A 23 2.37 -13.27 -5.37
N PRO A 24 3.47 -13.23 -6.15
CA PRO A 24 4.23 -12.00 -6.33
C PRO A 24 3.32 -10.94 -6.95
N TRP A 25 3.35 -9.73 -6.39
CA TRP A 25 2.57 -8.62 -6.92
C TRP A 25 3.02 -8.30 -8.35
N THR A 26 2.04 -8.04 -9.21
CA THR A 26 2.27 -7.61 -10.58
C THR A 26 1.42 -6.37 -10.84
N SER A 27 2.03 -5.34 -11.40
CA SER A 27 1.33 -4.11 -11.75
C SER A 27 0.25 -4.35 -12.80
N ALA A 28 -0.90 -3.69 -12.66
CA ALA A 28 -1.94 -3.68 -13.68
C ALA A 28 -1.43 -3.09 -15.01
N LYS A 29 -2.02 -3.54 -16.11
CA LYS A 29 -1.68 -3.06 -17.45
C LYS A 29 -2.23 -1.66 -17.64
N ASP A 30 -1.51 -0.81 -18.38
CA ASP A 30 -1.98 0.52 -18.78
C ASP A 30 -2.27 1.48 -17.62
N ASN A 31 -1.54 1.35 -16.50
CA ASN A 31 -1.59 2.33 -15.42
C ASN A 31 -1.29 3.73 -15.95
N LYS A 32 -2.03 4.72 -15.46
CA LYS A 32 -1.83 6.12 -15.81
C LYS A 32 -1.29 6.87 -14.62
N VAL A 33 -0.17 7.56 -14.80
CA VAL A 33 0.44 8.39 -13.75
C VAL A 33 0.39 9.85 -14.17
N ALA A 34 -0.02 10.70 -13.23
CA ALA A 34 0.02 12.14 -13.36
C ALA A 34 0.75 12.72 -12.15
N CYS A 35 1.91 13.32 -12.38
CA CYS A 35 2.69 13.97 -11.34
C CYS A 35 2.31 15.44 -11.24
N ASN A 36 2.24 15.96 -10.02
CA ASN A 36 2.00 17.37 -9.80
C ASN A 36 3.21 18.16 -10.31
N ALA A 37 3.00 18.98 -11.35
CA ALA A 37 4.05 19.78 -11.97
C ALA A 37 4.35 21.08 -11.20
N THR A 38 3.60 21.39 -10.14
CA THR A 38 3.81 22.60 -9.35
C THR A 38 5.15 22.54 -8.63
N GLU A 39 6.06 23.41 -9.05
CA GLU A 39 7.49 23.55 -8.69
C GLU A 39 7.78 23.75 -7.19
N THR A 40 6.78 23.68 -6.32
CA THR A 40 6.96 24.11 -4.94
C THR A 40 7.72 23.10 -4.09
N GLY A 41 7.60 21.79 -4.26
CA GLY A 41 8.50 20.88 -3.54
C GLY A 41 8.36 19.40 -3.88
N TYR A 42 9.40 18.64 -3.56
CA TYR A 42 9.48 17.20 -3.78
C TYR A 42 9.83 16.48 -2.48
N ILE A 43 9.48 15.20 -2.42
CA ILE A 43 9.85 14.31 -1.32
C ILE A 43 11.32 13.91 -1.53
N SER A 44 12.16 14.13 -0.51
CA SER A 44 13.60 13.86 -0.58
C SER A 44 13.97 12.66 0.27
N PHE A 45 14.65 11.68 -0.33
CA PHE A 45 15.11 10.46 0.35
C PHE A 45 16.48 10.60 1.04
N VAL A 46 17.26 11.64 0.70
CA VAL A 46 18.61 11.87 1.25
C VAL A 46 18.66 12.82 2.44
N THR A 47 17.51 13.29 2.90
CA THR A 47 17.44 14.27 3.98
C THR A 47 17.26 13.55 5.32
N PRO A 48 17.98 13.95 6.39
CA PRO A 48 17.72 13.42 7.74
C PRO A 48 16.25 13.61 8.14
N GLY A 49 15.59 12.54 8.57
CA GLY A 49 14.14 12.54 8.86
C GLY A 49 13.23 12.44 7.62
N GLY A 50 13.80 12.23 6.43
CA GLY A 50 13.07 11.80 5.24
C GLY A 50 12.98 10.27 5.14
N PRO A 51 12.09 9.75 4.27
CA PRO A 51 12.01 8.32 4.01
C PRO A 51 13.29 7.80 3.34
N SER A 52 13.68 6.56 3.62
CA SER A 52 14.94 6.00 3.11
C SER A 52 14.97 5.84 1.58
N ASN A 53 13.82 5.58 0.97
CA ASN A 53 13.60 5.49 -0.48
C ASN A 53 12.08 5.46 -0.78
N GLY A 54 11.71 5.39 -2.06
CA GLY A 54 10.31 5.31 -2.50
C GLY A 54 9.57 4.05 -2.04
N THR A 55 10.26 2.91 -1.86
CA THR A 55 9.65 1.69 -1.32
C THR A 55 9.30 1.83 0.15
N GLN A 56 10.20 2.39 0.98
CA GLN A 56 9.90 2.64 2.38
C GLN A 56 8.77 3.66 2.53
N LEU A 57 8.80 4.73 1.72
CA LEU A 57 7.70 5.70 1.68
C LEU A 57 6.36 5.04 1.32
N ALA A 58 6.35 4.08 0.39
CA ALA A 58 5.14 3.32 0.04
C ALA A 58 4.63 2.49 1.22
N VAL A 59 5.52 1.81 1.95
CA VAL A 59 5.16 1.04 3.17
C VAL A 59 4.57 1.97 4.23
N ASP A 60 5.23 3.09 4.53
CA ASP A 60 4.77 4.04 5.54
C ASP A 60 3.44 4.67 5.14
N SER A 61 3.25 4.96 3.84
CA SER A 61 2.00 5.45 3.27
C SER A 61 0.87 4.43 3.42
N CYS A 62 1.13 3.15 3.18
CA CYS A 62 0.14 2.09 3.36
C CYS A 62 -0.25 1.91 4.83
N LYS A 63 0.69 2.03 5.77
CA LYS A 63 0.40 2.03 7.21
C LYS A 63 -0.50 3.20 7.60
N ALA A 64 -0.23 4.40 7.08
CA ALA A 64 -1.06 5.57 7.33
C ALA A 64 -2.47 5.44 6.71
N LEU A 65 -2.58 4.81 5.54
CA LEU A 65 -3.82 4.64 4.79
C LEU A 65 -4.76 3.57 5.39
N ASP A 66 -4.20 2.41 5.75
CA ASP A 66 -4.94 1.29 6.34
C ASP A 66 -4.02 0.47 7.26
N PRO A 67 -3.97 0.79 8.57
CA PRO A 67 -3.10 0.10 9.54
C PRO A 67 -3.30 -1.42 9.58
N CYS A 68 -4.49 -1.90 9.23
CA CYS A 68 -4.80 -3.32 9.21
C CYS A 68 -4.12 -4.10 8.07
N LEU A 69 -3.42 -3.43 7.16
CA LEU A 69 -2.50 -4.10 6.25
C LEU A 69 -1.24 -4.62 6.96
N TYR A 70 -0.96 -4.12 8.16
CA TYR A 70 0.20 -4.45 8.98
C TYR A 70 -0.25 -4.86 10.40
N PRO A 71 -1.07 -5.92 10.53
CA PRO A 71 -1.54 -6.37 11.84
C PRO A 71 -0.39 -6.73 12.78
N GLU A 72 0.77 -7.12 12.25
CA GLU A 72 2.00 -7.38 13.00
C GLU A 72 2.56 -6.15 13.73
N ASP A 73 2.26 -4.95 13.24
CA ASP A 73 2.73 -3.68 13.82
C ASP A 73 1.72 -3.09 14.82
N LEU A 74 0.53 -3.68 14.91
CA LEU A 74 -0.48 -3.28 15.87
C LEU A 74 -0.14 -3.86 17.24
N HIS A 75 0.03 -2.99 18.25
CA HIS A 75 0.33 -3.44 19.60
C HIS A 75 -0.87 -4.20 20.19
N PRO A 76 -0.68 -5.43 20.70
CA PRO A 76 -1.78 -6.24 21.23
C PRO A 76 -2.33 -5.75 22.59
N THR A 77 -1.75 -4.70 23.20
CA THR A 77 -2.14 -4.24 24.53
C THR A 77 -1.96 -2.73 24.71
N GLY A 78 -3.08 -1.99 24.74
CA GLY A 78 -3.21 -0.75 25.53
C GLY A 78 -2.67 0.54 24.91
N SER A 79 -2.59 0.64 23.59
CA SER A 79 -2.48 1.95 22.93
C SER A 79 -3.89 2.58 22.82
N PRO A 80 -4.05 3.91 22.84
CA PRO A 80 -5.37 4.56 22.85
C PRO A 80 -6.23 4.29 21.60
N ASP A 81 -5.65 3.71 20.54
CA ASP A 81 -6.36 3.25 19.35
C ASP A 81 -6.33 1.70 19.31
N ASP A 82 -7.20 1.03 20.08
CA ASP A 82 -7.41 -0.42 20.00
C ASP A 82 -8.04 -0.78 18.63
N ILE A 83 -7.23 -0.76 17.57
CA ILE A 83 -7.66 -1.09 16.21
C ILE A 83 -7.77 -2.62 16.09
N VAL A 84 -9.00 -3.12 16.17
CA VAL A 84 -9.31 -4.52 15.87
C VAL A 84 -9.46 -4.70 14.36
N CYS A 85 -8.50 -5.38 13.75
CA CYS A 85 -8.49 -5.65 12.32
C CYS A 85 -9.11 -7.01 11.99
N PRO A 86 -10.00 -7.11 10.99
CA PRO A 86 -10.41 -8.41 10.47
C PRO A 86 -9.20 -9.14 9.88
N MET A 87 -9.09 -10.45 10.13
CA MET A 87 -8.04 -11.33 9.58
C MET A 87 -8.27 -11.64 8.08
N THR A 88 -8.59 -10.63 7.28
CA THR A 88 -8.79 -10.76 5.83
C THR A 88 -7.58 -10.19 5.10
N LEU A 89 -6.99 -11.00 4.23
CA LEU A 89 -5.89 -10.53 3.36
C LEU A 89 -6.37 -9.50 2.34
N ASP A 90 -7.61 -9.66 1.88
CA ASP A 90 -8.27 -8.76 0.94
C ASP A 90 -9.09 -7.71 1.69
N ARG A 91 -8.81 -6.43 1.41
CA ARG A 91 -9.48 -5.27 1.98
C ARG A 91 -10.41 -4.69 0.94
N SER A 92 -11.66 -4.46 1.31
CA SER A 92 -12.63 -3.82 0.41
C SER A 92 -12.32 -2.33 0.22
N LEU A 93 -12.45 -1.86 -1.02
CA LEU A 93 -12.38 -0.46 -1.43
C LEU A 93 -13.75 0.04 -1.90
N ASN A 94 -14.75 -0.02 -1.03
CA ASN A 94 -16.10 0.50 -1.35
C ASN A 94 -16.21 2.03 -1.18
N LYS A 95 -15.25 2.65 -0.50
CA LYS A 95 -15.21 4.08 -0.19
C LYS A 95 -13.79 4.58 -0.27
N ALA A 96 -13.64 5.88 -0.49
CA ALA A 96 -12.33 6.52 -0.42
C ALA A 96 -11.71 6.31 0.98
N LYS A 97 -10.41 6.05 0.99
CA LYS A 97 -9.60 5.97 2.21
C LYS A 97 -8.54 7.05 2.16
N SER A 98 -8.19 7.58 3.32
CA SER A 98 -7.21 8.64 3.45
C SER A 98 -6.34 8.39 4.66
N GLY A 99 -5.05 8.62 4.52
CA GLY A 99 -4.04 8.53 5.58
C GLY A 99 -3.10 9.71 5.49
N SER A 100 -2.68 10.25 6.62
CA SER A 100 -1.72 11.36 6.65
C SER A 100 -0.44 10.94 7.35
N MET A 101 0.69 11.39 6.83
CA MET A 101 2.00 11.13 7.44
C MET A 101 2.92 12.34 7.30
N HIS A 102 3.85 12.44 8.25
CA HIS A 102 4.92 13.43 8.21
C HIS A 102 6.01 12.99 7.22
N ILE A 103 6.50 13.93 6.42
CA ILE A 103 7.66 13.77 5.57
C ILE A 103 8.58 14.98 5.69
N THR A 104 9.84 14.80 5.28
CA THR A 104 10.70 15.92 4.96
C THR A 104 10.68 16.17 3.46
N ALA A 105 10.30 17.38 3.07
CA ALA A 105 10.24 17.80 1.67
C ALA A 105 11.24 18.93 1.38
N LEU A 106 11.75 18.96 0.15
CA LEU A 106 12.69 19.98 -0.34
C LEU A 106 11.95 21.00 -1.22
N TYR A 107 12.13 22.29 -0.89
CA TYR A 107 11.51 23.45 -1.53
C TYR A 107 12.62 24.44 -1.91
N GLY A 108 12.93 24.58 -3.20
CA GLY A 108 14.00 25.50 -3.64
C GLY A 108 15.33 25.29 -2.91
N GLY A 109 15.70 24.03 -2.64
CA GLY A 109 16.91 23.65 -1.89
C GLY A 109 16.77 23.68 -0.35
N ASN A 110 15.66 24.19 0.19
CA ASN A 110 15.41 24.26 1.62
C ASN A 110 14.58 23.08 2.12
N LYS A 111 14.94 22.56 3.28
CA LYS A 111 14.24 21.45 3.94
C LYS A 111 13.07 21.98 4.76
N ARG A 112 11.91 21.37 4.61
CA ARG A 112 10.72 21.67 5.43
C ARG A 112 10.03 20.38 5.84
N SER A 113 9.69 20.27 7.12
CA SER A 113 8.76 19.24 7.58
C SER A 113 7.38 19.57 7.04
N LYS A 114 6.74 18.59 6.42
CA LYS A 114 5.42 18.70 5.80
C LYS A 114 4.60 17.46 6.09
N ASN A 115 3.29 17.60 5.96
CA ASN A 115 2.39 16.46 5.97
C ASN A 115 1.98 16.19 4.54
N ILE A 116 1.99 14.91 4.18
CA ILE A 116 1.31 14.46 2.98
C ILE A 116 0.07 13.68 3.37
N THR A 117 -0.94 13.78 2.52
CA THR A 117 -2.10 12.91 2.52
C THR A 117 -1.95 11.92 1.39
N ILE A 118 -2.19 10.66 1.74
CA ILE A 118 -2.31 9.53 0.83
C ILE A 118 -3.78 9.19 0.76
N ASP A 119 -4.36 9.30 -0.43
CA ASP A 119 -5.74 8.93 -0.69
C ASP A 119 -5.80 7.72 -1.62
N LEU A 120 -6.75 6.84 -1.35
CA LEU A 120 -7.11 5.73 -2.23
C LEU A 120 -8.59 5.85 -2.55
N PHE A 121 -8.90 6.20 -3.79
CA PHE A 121 -10.26 6.31 -4.29
C PHE A 121 -10.69 5.04 -5.02
N PRO A 122 -11.94 4.58 -4.83
CA PRO A 122 -12.52 3.55 -5.68
C PRO A 122 -12.61 4.02 -7.15
N PRO A 123 -12.79 3.11 -8.11
CA PRO A 123 -13.12 3.49 -9.48
C PRO A 123 -14.42 4.31 -9.52
N ALA A 124 -14.58 5.12 -10.58
CA ALA A 124 -15.73 6.02 -10.73
C ALA A 124 -17.10 5.31 -10.66
N ASN A 125 -17.16 4.03 -11.05
CA ASN A 125 -18.35 3.19 -10.96
C ASN A 125 -18.01 1.90 -10.19
N PRO A 126 -17.95 1.95 -8.84
CA PRO A 126 -17.56 0.79 -8.05
C PRO A 126 -18.65 -0.29 -8.10
N THR A 127 -18.22 -1.53 -8.28
CA THR A 127 -19.08 -2.71 -8.29
C THR A 127 -19.25 -3.34 -6.91
N GLY A 128 -18.44 -2.89 -5.93
CA GLY A 128 -18.36 -3.46 -4.58
C GLY A 128 -17.46 -4.70 -4.51
N GLN A 129 -16.84 -5.09 -5.62
CA GLN A 129 -15.89 -6.20 -5.72
C GLN A 129 -14.44 -5.73 -5.68
N GLU A 130 -14.21 -4.43 -5.59
CA GLU A 130 -12.88 -3.85 -5.54
C GLU A 130 -12.22 -4.20 -4.21
N THR A 131 -11.22 -5.07 -4.27
CA THR A 131 -10.40 -5.44 -3.13
C THR A 131 -8.93 -5.19 -3.40
N TYR A 132 -8.19 -4.83 -2.34
CA TYR A 132 -6.74 -4.65 -2.37
C TYR A 132 -6.08 -5.36 -1.20
N ARG A 133 -4.84 -5.81 -1.40
CA ARG A 133 -4.00 -6.41 -0.38
C ARG A 133 -2.86 -5.47 -0.01
N LYS A 134 -2.09 -5.86 1.01
CA LYS A 134 -0.84 -5.20 1.40
C LYS A 134 0.08 -4.97 0.19
N ALA A 135 0.29 -6.03 -0.59
CA ALA A 135 1.14 -5.98 -1.77
C ALA A 135 0.61 -5.07 -2.88
N ASP A 136 -0.72 -4.93 -3.02
CA ASP A 136 -1.31 -4.01 -3.98
C ASP A 136 -1.07 -2.55 -3.57
N CYS A 137 -1.28 -2.23 -2.29
CA CYS A 137 -1.01 -0.89 -1.77
C CYS A 137 0.48 -0.52 -1.93
N GLU A 138 1.39 -1.37 -1.45
CA GLU A 138 2.83 -1.14 -1.52
C GLU A 138 3.30 -1.07 -2.97
N GLY A 139 2.80 -1.95 -3.84
CA GLY A 139 3.19 -2.02 -5.24
C GLY A 139 2.81 -0.77 -6.03
N TYR A 140 1.56 -0.31 -5.93
CA TYR A 140 1.12 0.89 -6.66
C TYR A 140 1.76 2.18 -6.12
N LEU A 141 1.90 2.31 -4.80
CA LEU A 141 2.58 3.48 -4.23
C LEU A 141 4.10 3.45 -4.49
N SER A 142 4.73 2.28 -4.47
CA SER A 142 6.14 2.17 -4.86
C SER A 142 6.33 2.47 -6.35
N GLN A 143 5.39 2.04 -7.22
CA GLN A 143 5.40 2.48 -8.62
C GLN A 143 5.33 4.01 -8.73
N LEU A 144 4.43 4.65 -7.97
CA LEU A 144 4.30 6.10 -7.96
C LEU A 144 5.57 6.80 -7.46
N PHE A 145 6.20 6.33 -6.37
CA PHE A 145 7.32 7.03 -5.73
C PHE A 145 8.72 6.62 -6.21
N SER A 146 8.88 5.40 -6.74
CA SER A 146 10.19 4.82 -7.05
C SER A 146 10.50 4.77 -8.54
N LEU A 147 9.50 4.74 -9.42
CA LEU A 147 9.73 4.78 -10.87
C LEU A 147 9.88 6.20 -11.38
N GLN A 148 10.77 6.37 -12.37
CA GLN A 148 10.93 7.63 -13.06
C GLN A 148 9.70 7.98 -13.90
N LYS A 149 9.52 9.26 -14.22
CA LYS A 149 8.39 9.76 -15.04
C LYS A 149 8.22 9.02 -16.36
N ASP A 150 9.31 8.75 -17.08
CA ASP A 150 9.32 8.01 -18.34
C ASP A 150 8.99 6.51 -18.18
N LYS A 151 9.06 5.99 -16.95
CA LYS A 151 8.74 4.60 -16.59
C LYS A 151 7.40 4.46 -15.86
N GLY A 152 6.58 5.53 -15.85
CA GLY A 152 5.26 5.51 -15.24
C GLY A 152 5.28 5.60 -13.72
N GLY A 153 6.16 6.43 -13.16
CA GLY A 153 6.11 6.90 -11.77
C GLY A 153 6.33 8.42 -11.68
N CYS A 154 6.64 8.92 -10.49
CA CYS A 154 6.86 10.34 -10.22
C CYS A 154 8.24 10.65 -9.64
N ALA A 155 9.18 9.71 -9.67
CA ALA A 155 10.57 9.99 -9.35
C ALA A 155 11.22 10.86 -10.43
N ASP A 156 11.92 11.93 -10.03
CA ASP A 156 12.76 12.71 -10.95
C ASP A 156 14.17 12.10 -11.02
N LYS A 157 14.68 11.64 -9.87
CA LYS A 157 15.99 11.02 -9.68
C LYS A 157 15.85 9.89 -8.67
N THR A 158 16.91 9.11 -8.46
CA THR A 158 16.95 8.05 -7.43
C THR A 158 16.71 8.54 -6.01
N GLN A 159 16.81 9.85 -5.78
CA GLN A 159 16.79 10.46 -4.44
C GLN A 159 15.53 11.29 -4.17
N ASP A 160 14.70 11.55 -5.18
CA ASP A 160 13.61 12.52 -5.09
C ASP A 160 12.36 12.07 -5.86
N ALA A 161 11.18 12.27 -5.27
CA ALA A 161 9.89 11.97 -5.88
C ALA A 161 8.90 13.13 -5.80
N HIS A 162 8.20 13.38 -6.90
CA HIS A 162 7.05 14.28 -6.94
C HIS A 162 5.81 13.61 -6.35
N MET A 163 4.94 14.47 -5.82
CA MET A 163 3.57 14.12 -5.50
C MET A 163 2.78 13.91 -6.80
N GLY A 164 1.67 13.19 -6.72
CA GLY A 164 0.91 12.86 -7.92
C GLY A 164 -0.14 11.80 -7.66
N GLN A 165 -0.65 11.23 -8.73
CA GLN A 165 -1.63 10.16 -8.68
C GLN A 165 -1.33 9.07 -9.71
N LEU A 166 -1.67 7.84 -9.34
CA LEU A 166 -1.68 6.67 -10.18
C LEU A 166 -3.12 6.16 -10.29
N THR A 167 -3.64 6.12 -11.51
CA THR A 167 -4.89 5.41 -11.83
C THR A 167 -4.54 4.00 -12.27
N VAL A 168 -5.06 3.01 -11.55
CA VAL A 168 -4.86 1.60 -11.83
C VAL A 168 -5.52 1.26 -13.15
N GLY A 169 -4.78 0.63 -14.05
CA GLY A 169 -5.30 0.20 -15.34
C GLY A 169 -5.98 -1.16 -15.26
N THR A 170 -5.95 -1.95 -16.33
CA THR A 170 -6.74 -3.17 -16.43
C THR A 170 -6.02 -4.41 -15.89
N GLY A 171 -6.79 -5.46 -15.58
CA GLY A 171 -6.24 -6.76 -15.17
C GLY A 171 -6.00 -6.91 -13.67
N SER A 172 -6.51 -5.99 -12.85
CA SER A 172 -6.60 -6.14 -11.39
C SER A 172 -8.02 -5.87 -10.88
N THR A 173 -8.32 -6.33 -9.66
CA THR A 173 -9.56 -6.01 -8.94
C THR A 173 -9.72 -4.52 -8.65
N LEU A 174 -8.65 -3.74 -8.79
CA LEU A 174 -8.62 -2.29 -8.55
C LEU A 174 -8.69 -1.48 -9.84
N SER A 175 -9.07 -2.08 -10.97
CA SER A 175 -9.11 -1.37 -12.25
C SER A 175 -9.92 -0.07 -12.14
N GLY A 176 -9.28 1.06 -12.45
CA GLY A 176 -9.85 2.40 -12.35
C GLY A 176 -9.73 3.08 -10.97
N ALA A 177 -9.27 2.38 -9.93
CA ALA A 177 -8.98 2.97 -8.62
C ALA A 177 -7.82 3.97 -8.73
N VAL A 178 -7.79 4.96 -7.83
CA VAL A 178 -6.77 6.03 -7.85
C VAL A 178 -6.03 6.09 -6.54
N PHE A 179 -4.71 5.86 -6.59
CA PHE A 179 -3.79 6.17 -5.52
C PHE A 179 -3.27 7.59 -5.71
N LYS A 180 -3.43 8.46 -4.72
CA LYS A 180 -3.01 9.87 -4.80
C LYS A 180 -2.18 10.23 -3.59
N ALA A 181 -1.08 10.94 -3.84
CA ALA A 181 -0.28 11.59 -2.82
C ALA A 181 -0.31 13.10 -3.05
N SER A 182 -0.64 13.86 -2.01
CA SER A 182 -0.67 15.33 -2.06
C SER A 182 -0.15 15.92 -0.75
N LEU A 183 0.36 17.15 -0.80
CA LEU A 183 0.65 17.90 0.41
C LEU A 183 -0.65 18.28 1.10
N ILE A 184 -0.64 18.27 2.42
CA ILE A 184 -1.62 19.03 3.19
C ILE A 184 -1.22 20.49 3.04
N ASP A 185 -1.99 21.24 2.24
CA ASP A 185 -1.93 22.69 2.33
C ASP A 185 -2.31 23.03 3.77
N SER A 186 -1.34 23.54 4.52
CA SER A 186 -1.64 24.17 5.79
C SER A 186 -2.56 25.33 5.44
N ALA A 187 -3.86 25.18 5.72
CA ALA A 187 -4.79 26.29 5.65
C ALA A 187 -4.15 27.43 6.45
N THR A 188 -3.93 28.54 5.76
CA THR A 188 -3.49 29.84 6.32
C THR A 188 -4.35 30.26 7.49
#